data_AF-A0A2D5QPN7-F1
#
_entry.id   AF-A0A2D5QPN7-F1
#
_cell.length_a   1.000
_cell.length_b   1.000
_cell.length_c   1.000
_cell.angle_alpha   90.00
_cell.angle_beta   90.00
_cell.angle_gamma   90.00
#
_symmetry.space_group_name_H-M   'P 1'
#
loop_
_entity.id
_entity.type
_entity.pdbx_description
1 polymer ?
#
loop_
_entity_poly.entity_id
_entity_poly.type
_entity_poly.pdbx_seq_one_letter_code
_entity_poly.pdbx_strand_id
1 'polypeptide(L)'
;MLEQSSLSDDLKQEICQMAWSALAKDQPQVAAEALKDYAQLTSTEIEIAEVWAAMLAWVDDLAHLERETRRLAKKWANKASIVTQLTRSILKVWHRLPGMQAPADRESLIGLGVDLIDFCLGEAPPSKPQDRSALFILRARLLLEAGPLGDERALSDYEIALALCPDDADGWFLLSRHHLFMGRWEKSILAGLEAQNHGFDSLKTSWNLAVASTALLPITLANVPDLKALWQVAKNDEFLSEVQSDHKGRLLSLGMERIRVCLHSHMVRRGGGWMLVDDEGWSNEIVLVHALSPCHGRILHPCQSQQPADFDDLIIWDPQPIQFVDLSGEQVPIMRALAVLESGDAVVKPYPKPRLEESELDRFNHTLPEGVFFYQGPETSFTQENHGKLCWPRSMSAQSVVSLVEERYTELLLK
;
A
#
# COMPACT_ATOMS: atom_id res chain seq x y z
N MET A 1 6.41 46.72 25.58
CA MET A 1 5.34 46.61 24.58
C MET A 1 5.95 46.92 23.23
N LEU A 2 6.41 45.89 22.51
CA LEU A 2 6.81 46.04 21.11
C LEU A 2 5.54 45.84 20.29
N GLU A 3 5.12 46.88 19.58
CA GLU A 3 4.04 46.81 18.60
C GLU A 3 4.37 45.68 17.62
N GLN A 4 3.50 44.68 17.53
CA GLN A 4 3.55 43.69 16.46
C GLN A 4 3.25 44.43 15.16
N SER A 5 4.32 44.87 14.49
CA SER A 5 4.28 45.42 13.14
C SER A 5 3.69 44.36 12.22
N SER A 6 2.40 44.47 11.90
CA SER A 6 1.76 43.66 10.86
C SER A 6 2.46 43.94 9.53
N LEU A 7 2.76 42.88 8.77
CA LEU A 7 3.22 43.02 7.38
C LEU A 7 2.19 43.82 6.57
N SER A 8 2.65 44.59 5.58
CA SER A 8 1.72 45.13 4.58
C SER A 8 1.10 43.99 3.77
N ASP A 9 -0.16 44.15 3.37
CA ASP A 9 -0.87 43.12 2.58
C ASP A 9 -0.15 42.81 1.26
N ASP A 10 0.42 43.81 0.61
CA ASP A 10 1.19 43.65 -0.64
C ASP A 10 2.41 42.75 -0.44
N LEU A 11 3.18 42.97 0.62
CA LEU A 11 4.37 42.18 0.92
C LEU A 11 4.00 40.75 1.33
N LYS A 12 2.93 40.59 2.13
CA LYS A 12 2.39 39.26 2.49
C LYS A 12 2.00 38.47 1.24
N GLN A 13 1.29 39.11 0.31
CA GLN A 13 0.85 38.48 -0.93
C GLN A 13 2.04 38.08 -1.80
N GLU A 14 3.04 38.95 -1.95
CA GLU A 14 4.26 38.68 -2.71
C GLU A 14 5.01 37.45 -2.17
N ILE A 15 5.24 37.40 -0.85
CA ILE A 15 5.93 36.28 -0.19
C ILE A 15 5.17 34.98 -0.39
N CYS A 16 3.86 34.98 -0.12
CA CYS A 16 3.04 33.77 -0.25
C CYS A 16 2.99 33.29 -1.71
N GLN A 17 2.86 34.20 -2.67
CA GLN A 17 2.85 33.86 -4.09
C GLN A 17 4.19 33.29 -4.56
N MET A 18 5.30 33.87 -4.11
CA MET A 18 6.65 33.36 -4.41
C MET A 18 6.82 31.94 -3.87
N ALA A 19 6.46 31.72 -2.60
CA ALA A 19 6.58 30.42 -1.97
C ALA A 19 5.65 29.37 -2.61
N TRP A 20 4.38 29.69 -2.90
CA TRP A 20 3.49 28.78 -3.63
C TRP A 20 3.98 28.43 -5.03
N SER A 21 4.52 29.41 -5.77
CA SER A 21 5.11 29.21 -7.08
C SER A 21 6.34 28.29 -7.03
N ALA A 22 7.16 28.42 -5.98
CA ALA A 22 8.29 27.53 -5.74
C ALA A 22 7.85 26.09 -5.41
N LEU A 23 6.85 25.92 -4.52
CA LEU A 23 6.30 24.60 -4.19
C LEU A 23 5.66 23.92 -5.41
N ALA A 24 4.97 24.67 -6.28
CA ALA A 24 4.39 24.15 -7.52
C ALA A 24 5.44 23.66 -8.53
N LYS A 25 6.68 24.14 -8.41
CA LYS A 25 7.83 23.72 -9.22
C LYS A 25 8.73 22.69 -8.53
N ASP A 26 8.28 22.14 -7.41
CA ASP A 26 9.04 21.22 -6.55
C ASP A 26 10.39 21.80 -6.10
N GLN A 27 10.41 23.09 -5.75
CA GLN A 27 11.58 23.81 -5.24
C GLN A 27 11.38 24.23 -3.77
N PRO A 28 11.30 23.28 -2.81
CA PRO A 28 11.00 23.57 -1.41
C PRO A 28 12.04 24.47 -0.74
N GLN A 29 13.31 24.41 -1.15
CA GLN A 29 14.37 25.28 -0.65
C GLN A 29 14.12 26.76 -0.97
N VAL A 30 13.53 27.07 -2.13
CA VAL A 30 13.20 28.45 -2.51
C VAL A 30 12.00 28.94 -1.71
N ALA A 31 11.00 28.08 -1.47
CA ALA A 31 9.88 28.41 -0.60
C ALA A 31 10.34 28.64 0.85
N ALA A 32 11.25 27.82 1.34
CA ALA A 32 11.81 27.95 2.69
C ALA A 32 12.58 29.26 2.86
N GLU A 33 13.42 29.64 1.90
CA GLU A 33 14.15 30.90 1.96
C GLU A 33 13.20 32.10 1.91
N ALA A 34 12.15 32.05 1.09
CA ALA A 34 11.13 33.11 1.03
C ALA A 34 10.37 33.31 2.36
N LEU A 35 10.19 32.24 3.14
CA LEU A 35 9.43 32.25 4.40
C LEU A 35 10.29 32.38 5.66
N LYS A 36 11.61 32.25 5.55
CA LYS A 36 12.55 32.13 6.67
C LYS A 36 12.43 33.25 7.70
N ASP A 37 12.38 34.49 7.22
CA ASP A 37 12.30 35.67 8.09
C ASP A 37 10.89 35.90 8.65
N TYR A 38 9.91 35.15 8.17
CA TYR A 38 8.48 35.30 8.51
C TYR A 38 7.91 34.12 9.30
N ALA A 39 8.75 33.14 9.68
CA ALA A 39 8.34 31.94 10.42
C ALA A 39 7.55 32.27 11.71
N GLN A 40 7.91 33.35 12.40
CA GLN A 40 7.23 33.77 13.63
C GLN A 40 5.78 34.23 13.38
N LEU A 41 5.49 34.72 12.18
CA LEU A 41 4.17 35.22 11.78
C LEU A 41 3.18 34.09 11.50
N THR A 42 3.62 32.83 11.42
CA THR A 42 2.72 31.66 11.31
C THR A 42 1.73 31.54 12.49
N SER A 43 1.94 32.27 13.59
CA SER A 43 1.03 32.32 14.74
C SER A 43 -0.06 33.39 14.64
N THR A 44 0.09 34.36 13.72
CA THR A 44 -0.79 35.53 13.59
C THR A 44 -1.38 35.67 12.18
N GLU A 45 -0.61 35.33 11.15
CA GLU A 45 -0.97 35.45 9.74
C GLU A 45 -1.35 34.08 9.16
N ILE A 46 -2.61 33.92 8.75
CA ILE A 46 -3.15 32.64 8.28
C ILE A 46 -2.55 32.22 6.94
N GLU A 47 -2.33 33.15 6.01
CA GLU A 47 -1.80 32.88 4.68
C GLU A 47 -0.36 32.35 4.76
N ILE A 48 0.45 32.95 5.64
CA ILE A 48 1.82 32.50 5.91
C ILE A 48 1.80 31.12 6.59
N ALA A 49 0.90 30.91 7.56
CA ALA A 49 0.72 29.61 8.22
C ALA A 49 0.33 28.51 7.22
N GLU A 50 -0.49 28.84 6.23
CA GLU A 50 -0.95 27.89 5.22
C GLU A 50 0.19 27.43 4.31
N VAL A 51 0.99 28.36 3.81
CA VAL A 51 2.15 28.03 2.96
C VAL A 51 3.19 27.26 3.77
N TRP A 52 3.41 27.65 5.03
CA TRP A 52 4.29 26.93 5.95
C TRP A 52 3.84 25.48 6.15
N ALA A 53 2.54 25.27 6.41
CA ALA A 53 1.96 23.95 6.55
C ALA A 53 2.17 23.07 5.31
N ALA A 54 2.05 23.63 4.11
CA ALA A 54 2.29 22.91 2.86
C ALA A 54 3.79 22.58 2.67
N MET A 55 4.69 23.50 3.02
CA MET A 55 6.14 23.29 2.93
C MET A 55 6.62 22.11 3.80
N LEU A 56 5.94 21.82 4.91
CA LEU A 56 6.26 20.68 5.77
C LEU A 56 6.24 19.33 5.03
N ALA A 57 5.59 19.23 3.87
CA ALA A 57 5.54 18.02 3.04
C ALA A 57 6.91 17.59 2.48
N TRP A 58 7.94 18.44 2.60
CA TRP A 58 9.33 18.18 2.20
C TRP A 58 10.30 18.04 3.38
N VAL A 59 9.79 18.04 4.62
CA VAL A 59 10.60 17.77 5.81
C VAL A 59 10.74 16.27 5.98
N ASP A 60 11.97 15.78 6.06
CA ASP A 60 12.24 14.34 6.26
C ASP A 60 12.36 13.97 7.76
N ASP A 61 12.50 14.96 8.63
CA ASP A 61 12.47 14.78 10.09
C ASP A 61 11.02 14.69 10.60
N LEU A 62 10.59 13.45 10.89
CA LEU A 62 9.24 13.17 11.42
C LEU A 62 8.95 13.88 12.74
N ALA A 63 9.93 13.98 13.65
CA ALA A 63 9.75 14.64 14.94
C ALA A 63 9.59 16.15 14.75
N HIS A 64 10.29 16.73 13.78
CA HIS A 64 10.07 18.12 13.39
C HIS A 64 8.69 18.34 12.78
N LEU A 65 8.26 17.49 11.85
CA LEU A 65 6.94 17.55 11.24
C LEU A 65 5.83 17.47 12.30
N GLU A 66 5.93 16.53 13.24
CA GLU A 66 4.96 16.37 14.31
C GLU A 66 4.90 17.62 15.20
N ARG A 67 6.05 18.11 15.65
CA ARG A 67 6.14 19.31 16.50
C ARG A 67 5.53 20.53 15.83
N GLU A 68 5.85 20.77 14.56
CA GLU A 68 5.32 21.91 13.81
C GLU A 68 3.83 21.78 13.53
N THR A 69 3.36 20.56 13.21
CA THR A 69 1.93 20.27 13.06
C THR A 69 1.17 20.59 14.34
N ARG A 70 1.65 20.10 15.49
CA ARG A 70 1.04 20.40 16.80
C ARG A 70 1.11 21.88 17.13
N ARG A 71 2.20 22.57 16.79
CA ARG A 71 2.36 24.02 17.00
C ARG A 71 1.32 24.83 16.21
N LEU A 72 1.15 24.54 14.92
CA LEU A 72 0.17 25.22 14.07
C LEU A 72 -1.27 24.87 14.49
N ALA A 73 -1.54 23.61 14.81
CA ALA A 73 -2.84 23.14 15.25
C ALA A 73 -3.36 23.88 16.50
N LYS A 74 -2.48 24.20 17.47
CA LYS A 74 -2.87 24.97 18.67
C LYS A 74 -3.60 26.27 18.36
N LYS A 75 -3.29 26.89 17.21
CA LYS A 75 -3.89 28.16 16.78
C LYS A 75 -4.94 27.97 15.69
N TRP A 76 -4.71 27.04 14.77
CA TRP A 76 -5.40 26.97 13.48
C TRP A 76 -6.12 25.65 13.22
N ALA A 77 -6.30 24.77 14.22
CA ALA A 77 -7.01 23.50 14.03
C ALA A 77 -8.49 23.65 13.59
N ASN A 78 -9.07 24.84 13.72
CA ASN A 78 -10.41 25.16 13.22
C ASN A 78 -10.41 25.81 11.82
N LYS A 79 -9.25 25.91 11.16
CA LYS A 79 -9.10 26.48 9.82
C LYS A 79 -8.87 25.36 8.82
N ALA A 80 -9.90 25.09 8.02
CA ALA A 80 -9.94 24.02 7.04
C ALA A 80 -8.74 24.02 6.08
N SER A 81 -8.31 25.21 5.62
CA SER A 81 -7.19 25.32 4.68
C SER A 81 -5.87 24.88 5.33
N ILE A 82 -5.60 25.30 6.57
CA ILE A 82 -4.42 24.87 7.33
C ILE A 82 -4.45 23.37 7.62
N VAL A 83 -5.57 22.86 8.12
CA VAL A 83 -5.74 21.42 8.42
C VAL A 83 -5.56 20.56 7.17
N THR A 84 -6.09 21.02 6.04
CA THR A 84 -5.90 20.39 4.73
C THR A 84 -4.42 20.30 4.36
N GLN A 85 -3.67 21.39 4.47
CA GLN A 85 -2.24 21.39 4.13
C GLN A 85 -1.42 20.53 5.10
N LEU A 86 -1.66 20.64 6.41
CA LEU A 86 -0.99 19.80 7.42
C LEU A 86 -1.20 18.31 7.14
N THR A 87 -2.44 17.92 6.83
CA THR A 87 -2.77 16.52 6.54
C THR A 87 -2.13 16.03 5.25
N ARG A 88 -2.13 16.87 4.19
CA ARG A 88 -1.44 16.55 2.94
C ARG A 88 0.06 16.38 3.15
N SER A 89 0.67 17.21 3.98
CA SER A 89 2.07 17.11 4.37
C SER A 89 2.36 15.80 5.10
N ILE A 90 1.54 15.44 6.09
CA ILE A 90 1.63 14.16 6.79
C ILE A 90 1.60 12.99 5.78
N LEU A 91 0.59 12.94 4.91
CA LEU A 91 0.46 11.86 3.91
C LEU A 91 1.67 11.80 2.97
N LYS A 92 2.15 12.96 2.47
CA LYS A 92 3.31 13.00 1.57
C LYS A 92 4.58 12.52 2.26
N VAL A 93 4.81 12.90 3.52
CA VAL A 93 6.00 12.45 4.26
C VAL A 93 5.87 10.97 4.60
N TRP A 94 4.70 10.52 5.05
CA TRP A 94 4.40 9.11 5.33
C TRP A 94 4.73 8.23 4.11
N HIS A 95 4.24 8.58 2.92
CA HIS A 95 4.52 7.82 1.69
C HIS A 95 5.98 7.85 1.21
N ARG A 96 6.81 8.74 1.74
CA ARG A 96 8.26 8.80 1.43
C ARG A 96 9.11 7.98 2.39
N LEU A 97 8.57 7.52 3.53
CA LEU A 97 9.38 6.76 4.48
C LEU A 97 9.79 5.41 3.86
N PRO A 98 11.09 5.07 3.95
CA PRO A 98 11.61 3.83 3.38
C PRO A 98 11.08 2.61 4.15
N GLY A 99 10.82 1.53 3.41
CA GLY A 99 10.47 0.24 3.98
C GLY A 99 8.97 -0.02 4.12
N MET A 100 8.65 -1.20 4.64
CA MET A 100 7.28 -1.67 4.82
C MET A 100 6.70 -1.04 6.08
N GLN A 101 5.78 -0.08 5.91
CA GLN A 101 5.14 0.57 7.05
C GLN A 101 4.02 -0.33 7.57
N ALA A 102 4.10 -0.70 8.84
CA ALA A 102 2.92 -1.20 9.54
C ALA A 102 1.83 -0.11 9.48
N PRO A 103 0.55 -0.50 9.53
CA PRO A 103 -0.51 0.47 9.65
C PRO A 103 -0.24 1.41 10.81
N ALA A 104 -0.59 2.66 10.58
CA ALA A 104 -0.27 3.70 11.51
C ALA A 104 -1.11 3.57 12.78
N ASP A 105 -0.45 3.53 13.94
CA ASP A 105 -1.15 3.57 15.21
C ASP A 105 -1.79 4.96 15.44
N ARG A 106 -2.62 5.08 16.49
CA ARG A 106 -3.27 6.35 16.82
C ARG A 106 -2.30 7.42 17.34
N GLU A 107 -1.18 7.03 17.92
CA GLU A 107 -0.18 7.96 18.47
C GLU A 107 0.76 8.52 17.39
N SER A 108 0.71 7.92 16.20
CA SER A 108 1.49 8.30 15.03
C SER A 108 1.06 9.63 14.40
N LEU A 109 1.85 10.09 13.42
CA LEU A 109 1.51 11.24 12.58
C LEU A 109 0.19 11.06 11.83
N ILE A 110 -0.16 9.85 11.42
CA ILE A 110 -1.44 9.57 10.74
C ILE A 110 -2.60 9.76 11.72
N GLY A 111 -2.48 9.21 12.93
CA GLY A 111 -3.46 9.41 14.00
C GLY A 111 -3.65 10.88 14.36
N LEU A 112 -2.55 11.65 14.46
CA LEU A 112 -2.60 13.11 14.62
C LEU A 112 -3.38 13.78 13.47
N GLY A 113 -3.15 13.38 12.22
CA GLY A 113 -3.90 13.89 11.07
C GLY A 113 -5.41 13.63 11.17
N VAL A 114 -5.80 12.43 11.61
CA VAL A 114 -7.22 12.06 11.81
C VAL A 114 -7.84 12.93 12.90
N ASP A 115 -7.17 13.08 14.04
CA ASP A 115 -7.65 13.89 15.16
C ASP A 115 -7.80 15.38 14.77
N LEU A 116 -6.91 15.91 13.92
CA LEU A 116 -7.03 17.28 13.42
C LEU A 116 -8.27 17.49 12.54
N ILE A 117 -8.54 16.55 11.64
CA ILE A 117 -9.72 16.63 10.78
C ILE A 117 -11.00 16.44 11.61
N ASP A 118 -10.99 15.52 12.58
CA ASP A 118 -12.11 15.30 13.50
C ASP A 118 -12.47 16.58 14.26
N PHE A 119 -11.45 17.24 14.82
CA PHE A 119 -11.62 18.52 15.50
C PHE A 119 -12.17 19.59 14.54
N CYS A 120 -11.59 19.73 13.34
CA CYS A 120 -12.01 20.75 12.39
C CYS A 120 -13.46 20.56 11.91
N LEU A 121 -13.86 19.32 11.63
CA LEU A 121 -15.22 18.99 11.20
C LEU A 121 -16.25 19.11 12.33
N GLY A 122 -15.85 18.86 13.58
CA GLY A 122 -16.72 18.96 14.75
C GLY A 122 -16.95 20.40 15.23
N GLU A 123 -15.88 21.16 15.40
CA GLU A 123 -15.95 22.50 16.02
C GLU A 123 -16.30 23.61 15.03
N ALA A 124 -15.75 23.53 13.81
CA ALA A 124 -15.90 24.58 12.81
C ALA A 124 -15.94 24.00 11.39
N PRO A 125 -16.96 23.16 11.08
CA PRO A 125 -17.07 22.55 9.77
C PRO A 125 -17.08 23.63 8.68
N PRO A 126 -16.32 23.46 7.58
CA PRO A 126 -16.30 24.42 6.49
C PRO A 126 -17.71 24.64 5.95
N SER A 127 -18.08 25.88 5.64
CA SER A 127 -19.40 26.20 5.09
C SER A 127 -19.53 25.79 3.62
N LYS A 128 -18.43 25.84 2.86
CA LYS A 128 -18.38 25.41 1.47
C LYS A 128 -18.37 23.88 1.38
N PRO A 129 -19.27 23.26 0.59
CA PRO A 129 -19.30 21.81 0.42
C PRO A 129 -17.97 21.22 -0.06
N GLN A 130 -17.26 21.91 -0.95
CA GLN A 130 -15.98 21.46 -1.51
C GLN A 130 -14.90 21.33 -0.43
N ASP A 131 -14.76 22.37 0.41
CA ASP A 131 -13.77 22.37 1.50
C ASP A 131 -14.07 21.27 2.52
N ARG A 132 -15.37 21.03 2.79
CA ARG A 132 -15.80 19.96 3.69
C ARG A 132 -15.57 18.58 3.08
N SER A 133 -15.90 18.38 1.81
CA SER A 133 -15.64 17.16 1.05
C SER A 133 -14.15 16.80 1.08
N ALA A 134 -13.28 17.77 0.82
CA ALA A 134 -11.83 17.58 0.83
C ALA A 134 -11.31 17.06 2.19
N LEU A 135 -11.86 17.54 3.31
CA LEU A 135 -11.49 17.05 4.64
C LEU A 135 -11.93 15.59 4.85
N PHE A 136 -13.15 15.21 4.46
CA PHE A 136 -13.60 13.81 4.53
C PHE A 136 -12.73 12.90 3.66
N ILE A 137 -12.40 13.30 2.43
CA ILE A 137 -11.50 12.54 1.55
C ILE A 137 -10.12 12.38 2.19
N LEU A 138 -9.57 13.43 2.80
CA LEU A 138 -8.26 13.35 3.46
C LEU A 138 -8.28 12.44 4.68
N ARG A 139 -9.36 12.47 5.47
CA ARG A 139 -9.52 11.55 6.61
C ARG A 139 -9.64 10.11 6.14
N ALA A 140 -10.42 9.85 5.09
CA ALA A 140 -10.52 8.53 4.49
C ALA A 140 -9.15 8.00 4.02
N ARG A 141 -8.32 8.87 3.43
CA ARG A 141 -6.95 8.50 3.03
C ARG A 141 -6.05 8.20 4.22
N LEU A 142 -6.11 8.98 5.29
CA LEU A 142 -5.35 8.68 6.52
C LEU A 142 -5.80 7.35 7.15
N LEU A 143 -7.10 7.11 7.19
CA LEU A 143 -7.68 5.89 7.73
C LEU A 143 -7.27 4.64 6.94
N LEU A 144 -7.10 4.75 5.62
CA LEU A 144 -6.53 3.67 4.81
C LEU A 144 -5.08 3.33 5.25
N GLU A 145 -4.27 4.34 5.60
CA GLU A 145 -2.91 4.12 6.12
C GLU A 145 -2.90 3.58 7.56
N ALA A 146 -3.95 3.87 8.34
CA ALA A 146 -4.19 3.24 9.64
C ALA A 146 -4.69 1.79 9.53
N GLY A 147 -4.94 1.31 8.31
CA GLY A 147 -5.29 -0.06 8.02
C GLY A 147 -6.75 -0.41 8.32
N PRO A 148 -7.06 -1.70 8.53
CA PRO A 148 -8.43 -2.25 8.53
C PRO A 148 -9.40 -1.61 9.51
N LEU A 149 -8.90 -1.16 10.66
CA LEU A 149 -9.70 -0.49 11.68
C LEU A 149 -10.30 0.81 11.16
N GLY A 150 -9.66 1.43 10.18
CA GLY A 150 -10.10 2.66 9.54
C GLY A 150 -11.08 2.45 8.38
N ASP A 151 -11.19 1.26 7.81
CA ASP A 151 -11.84 1.04 6.50
C ASP A 151 -13.33 1.39 6.50
N GLU A 152 -14.12 0.93 7.47
CA GLU A 152 -15.55 1.23 7.51
C GLU A 152 -15.80 2.74 7.63
N ARG A 153 -14.99 3.41 8.46
CA ARG A 153 -15.05 4.86 8.64
C ARG A 153 -14.59 5.60 7.38
N ALA A 154 -13.54 5.13 6.73
CA ALA A 154 -13.02 5.70 5.48
C ALA A 154 -14.06 5.63 4.36
N LEU A 155 -14.77 4.50 4.24
CA LEU A 155 -15.85 4.34 3.27
C LEU A 155 -17.02 5.29 3.57
N SER A 156 -17.43 5.42 4.83
CA SER A 156 -18.45 6.41 5.22
C SER A 156 -18.01 7.83 4.87
N ASP A 157 -16.72 8.15 5.02
CA ASP A 157 -16.18 9.46 4.68
C ASP A 157 -16.21 9.72 3.16
N TYR A 158 -15.86 8.73 2.34
CA TYR A 158 -16.01 8.84 0.89
C TYR A 158 -17.48 9.02 0.48
N GLU A 159 -18.41 8.29 1.08
CA GLU A 159 -19.84 8.44 0.82
C GLU A 159 -20.33 9.86 1.15
N ILE A 160 -19.92 10.42 2.30
CA ILE A 160 -20.28 11.78 2.67
C ILE A 160 -19.65 12.80 1.71
N ALA A 161 -18.37 12.63 1.38
CA ALA A 161 -17.65 13.53 0.47
C ALA A 161 -18.30 13.58 -0.92
N LEU A 162 -18.60 12.41 -1.50
CA LEU A 162 -19.20 12.31 -2.82
C LEU A 162 -20.70 12.70 -2.82
N ALA A 163 -21.39 12.60 -1.69
CA ALA A 163 -22.72 13.20 -1.54
C ALA A 163 -22.68 14.74 -1.54
N LEU A 164 -21.61 15.34 -0.99
CA LEU A 164 -21.40 16.79 -1.01
C LEU A 164 -20.92 17.29 -2.37
N CYS A 165 -20.10 16.52 -3.06
CA CYS A 165 -19.47 16.85 -4.33
C CYS A 165 -19.48 15.62 -5.26
N PRO A 166 -20.62 15.33 -5.93
CA PRO A 166 -20.77 14.11 -6.74
C PRO A 166 -19.90 14.10 -7.99
N ASP A 167 -19.49 15.27 -8.49
CA ASP A 167 -18.63 15.38 -9.68
C ASP A 167 -17.13 15.42 -9.32
N ASP A 168 -16.76 15.10 -8.08
CA ASP A 168 -15.36 15.08 -7.62
C ASP A 168 -14.62 13.86 -8.17
N ALA A 169 -14.00 14.03 -9.33
CA ALA A 169 -13.27 13.00 -10.04
C ALA A 169 -12.10 12.42 -9.21
N ASP A 170 -11.41 13.28 -8.42
CA ASP A 170 -10.33 12.85 -7.52
C ASP A 170 -10.88 11.98 -6.39
N GLY A 171 -12.02 12.38 -5.82
CA GLY A 171 -12.75 11.62 -4.79
C GLY A 171 -13.14 10.21 -5.26
N TRP A 172 -13.71 10.10 -6.46
CA TRP A 172 -14.06 8.81 -7.08
C TRP A 172 -12.84 7.93 -7.33
N PHE A 173 -11.74 8.49 -7.83
CA PHE A 173 -10.50 7.75 -8.04
C PHE A 173 -9.94 7.19 -6.73
N LEU A 174 -9.96 7.99 -5.66
CA LEU A 174 -9.49 7.57 -4.35
C LEU A 174 -10.37 6.48 -3.74
N LEU A 175 -11.70 6.57 -3.90
CA LEU A 175 -12.62 5.51 -3.50
C LEU A 175 -12.34 4.21 -4.27
N SER A 176 -12.09 4.31 -5.59
CA SER A 176 -11.69 3.16 -6.41
C SER A 176 -10.43 2.48 -5.87
N ARG A 177 -9.40 3.26 -5.52
CA ARG A 177 -8.16 2.77 -4.92
C ARG A 177 -8.39 2.15 -3.54
N HIS A 178 -9.25 2.74 -2.71
CA HIS A 178 -9.60 2.18 -1.41
C HIS A 178 -10.29 0.82 -1.56
N HIS A 179 -11.28 0.70 -2.44
CA HIS A 179 -11.91 -0.60 -2.76
C HIS A 179 -10.94 -1.63 -3.32
N LEU A 180 -9.94 -1.20 -4.11
CA LEU A 180 -8.87 -2.06 -4.62
C LEU A 180 -8.08 -2.69 -3.47
N PHE A 181 -7.63 -1.89 -2.50
CA PHE A 181 -6.88 -2.40 -1.34
C PHE A 181 -7.71 -3.29 -0.42
N MET A 182 -9.03 -3.11 -0.40
CA MET A 182 -9.95 -3.99 0.33
C MET A 182 -10.33 -5.26 -0.44
N GLY A 183 -9.81 -5.47 -1.66
CA GLY A 183 -10.20 -6.59 -2.52
C GLY A 183 -11.67 -6.54 -3.00
N ARG A 184 -12.31 -5.37 -2.96
CA ARG A 184 -13.70 -5.14 -3.41
C ARG A 184 -13.69 -4.80 -4.90
N TRP A 185 -13.22 -5.72 -5.73
CA TRP A 185 -12.88 -5.48 -7.14
C TRP A 185 -14.01 -4.86 -7.96
N GLU A 186 -15.24 -5.37 -7.86
CA GLU A 186 -16.38 -4.83 -8.61
C GLU A 186 -16.66 -3.36 -8.23
N LYS A 187 -16.62 -3.03 -6.94
CA LYS A 187 -16.82 -1.67 -6.45
C LYS A 187 -15.66 -0.75 -6.85
N SER A 188 -14.44 -1.29 -6.88
CA SER A 188 -13.26 -0.57 -7.38
C SER A 188 -13.42 -0.19 -8.86
N ILE A 189 -13.94 -1.12 -9.68
CA ILE A 189 -14.25 -0.87 -11.09
C ILE A 189 -15.30 0.23 -11.23
N LEU A 190 -16.43 0.12 -10.53
CA LEU A 190 -17.50 1.11 -10.60
C LEU A 190 -17.01 2.51 -10.24
N ALA A 191 -16.32 2.67 -9.10
CA ALA A 191 -15.78 3.97 -8.70
C ALA A 191 -14.70 4.49 -9.68
N GLY A 192 -13.91 3.59 -10.28
CA GLY A 192 -12.89 3.97 -11.28
C GLY A 192 -13.51 4.48 -12.57
N LEU A 193 -14.63 3.89 -13.00
CA LEU A 193 -15.40 4.36 -14.16
C LEU A 193 -16.05 5.73 -13.87
N GLU A 194 -16.59 5.94 -12.66
CA GLU A 194 -17.10 7.26 -12.29
C GLU A 194 -16.00 8.33 -12.29
N ALA A 195 -14.81 8.01 -11.78
CA ALA A 195 -13.67 8.91 -11.86
C ALA A 195 -13.34 9.30 -13.32
N GLN A 196 -13.37 8.34 -14.24
CA GLN A 196 -13.18 8.61 -15.68
C GLN A 196 -14.32 9.46 -16.26
N ASN A 197 -15.58 9.17 -15.91
CA ASN A 197 -16.74 9.93 -16.36
C ASN A 197 -16.66 11.41 -15.94
N HIS A 198 -16.11 11.67 -14.75
CA HIS A 198 -15.89 13.02 -14.23
C HIS A 198 -14.55 13.65 -14.66
N GLY A 199 -13.82 13.01 -15.57
CA GLY A 199 -12.63 13.59 -16.21
C GLY A 199 -11.34 13.47 -15.40
N PHE A 200 -11.25 12.52 -14.46
CA PHE A 200 -9.98 12.19 -13.82
C PHE A 200 -8.99 11.63 -14.85
N ASP A 201 -7.70 11.72 -14.53
CA ASP A 201 -6.60 11.20 -15.33
C ASP A 201 -6.82 9.74 -15.77
N SER A 202 -6.92 9.54 -17.09
CA SER A 202 -7.23 8.25 -17.72
C SER A 202 -6.12 7.21 -17.47
N LEU A 203 -4.87 7.64 -17.37
CA LEU A 203 -3.72 6.75 -17.16
C LEU A 203 -3.82 6.12 -15.76
N LYS A 204 -3.96 6.96 -14.73
CA LYS A 204 -4.07 6.52 -13.32
C LYS A 204 -5.32 5.67 -13.06
N THR A 205 -6.47 6.05 -13.62
CA THR A 205 -7.70 5.26 -13.47
C THR A 205 -7.61 3.90 -14.13
N SER A 206 -7.02 3.83 -15.34
CA SER A 206 -6.86 2.57 -16.07
C SER A 206 -6.02 1.56 -15.28
N TRP A 207 -5.06 2.03 -14.48
CA TRP A 207 -4.28 1.18 -13.58
C TRP A 207 -5.15 0.40 -12.58
N ASN A 208 -5.96 1.11 -11.80
CA ASN A 208 -6.86 0.50 -10.81
C ASN A 208 -7.87 -0.44 -11.49
N LEU A 209 -8.44 0.00 -12.61
CA LEU A 209 -9.40 -0.79 -13.39
C LEU A 209 -8.76 -2.09 -13.89
N ALA A 210 -7.50 -2.04 -14.36
CA ALA A 210 -6.81 -3.20 -14.90
C ALA A 210 -6.47 -4.23 -13.82
N VAL A 211 -6.02 -3.80 -12.64
CA VAL A 211 -5.76 -4.69 -11.50
C VAL A 211 -7.05 -5.34 -11.02
N ALA A 212 -8.11 -4.55 -10.76
CA ALA A 212 -9.39 -5.07 -10.31
C ALA A 212 -10.03 -6.03 -11.32
N SER A 213 -9.94 -5.71 -12.62
CA SER A 213 -10.45 -6.58 -13.68
C SER A 213 -9.67 -7.89 -13.78
N THR A 214 -8.35 -7.85 -13.53
CA THR A 214 -7.52 -9.06 -13.49
C THR A 214 -7.92 -9.99 -12.34
N ALA A 215 -8.23 -9.44 -11.16
CA ALA A 215 -8.69 -10.21 -10.01
C ALA A 215 -10.01 -10.97 -10.25
N LEU A 216 -10.86 -10.45 -11.15
CA LEU A 216 -12.20 -11.00 -11.40
C LEU A 216 -12.26 -12.10 -12.46
N LEU A 217 -11.18 -12.46 -13.15
CA LEU A 217 -11.18 -13.50 -14.20
C LEU A 217 -11.36 -14.91 -13.58
N PRO A 218 -12.60 -15.35 -13.31
CA PRO A 218 -13.49 -15.94 -14.32
C PRO A 218 -14.95 -15.42 -14.33
N ILE A 219 -15.27 -14.35 -13.62
CA ILE A 219 -16.63 -13.80 -13.48
C ILE A 219 -16.87 -12.72 -14.54
N THR A 220 -17.80 -13.01 -15.45
CA THR A 220 -18.29 -12.12 -16.50
C THR A 220 -19.16 -11.02 -15.90
N LEU A 221 -18.57 -9.87 -15.61
CA LEU A 221 -19.34 -8.63 -15.53
C LEU A 221 -19.54 -8.11 -16.95
N ALA A 222 -20.79 -7.80 -17.32
CA ALA A 222 -21.16 -7.29 -18.65
C ALA A 222 -20.49 -5.94 -19.00
N ASN A 223 -19.90 -5.25 -18.01
CA ASN A 223 -19.37 -3.89 -18.12
C ASN A 223 -17.86 -3.80 -17.79
N VAL A 224 -17.13 -4.91 -17.69
CA VAL A 224 -15.67 -4.83 -17.50
C VAL A 224 -15.05 -4.29 -18.79
N PRO A 225 -14.30 -3.18 -18.74
CA PRO A 225 -13.62 -2.66 -19.92
C PRO A 225 -12.62 -3.69 -20.45
N ASP A 226 -12.32 -3.63 -21.76
CA ASP A 226 -11.35 -4.53 -22.36
C ASP A 226 -10.01 -4.45 -21.61
N LEU A 227 -9.65 -5.54 -20.93
CA LEU A 227 -8.47 -5.63 -20.08
C LEU A 227 -7.21 -5.27 -20.86
N LYS A 228 -7.13 -5.68 -22.13
CA LYS A 228 -5.99 -5.36 -22.99
C LYS A 228 -5.91 -3.85 -23.24
N ALA A 229 -7.06 -3.21 -23.51
CA ALA A 229 -7.12 -1.77 -23.71
C ALA A 229 -6.78 -1.00 -22.43
N LEU A 230 -7.24 -1.45 -21.26
CA LEU A 230 -6.91 -0.83 -19.97
C LEU A 230 -5.40 -0.84 -19.72
N TRP A 231 -4.75 -1.98 -19.90
CA TRP A 231 -3.28 -2.04 -19.75
C TRP A 231 -2.58 -1.19 -20.80
N GLN A 232 -3.05 -1.15 -22.05
CA GLN A 232 -2.48 -0.26 -23.08
C GLN A 232 -2.60 1.23 -22.72
N VAL A 233 -3.68 1.66 -22.09
CA VAL A 233 -3.85 3.04 -21.61
C VAL A 233 -3.01 3.30 -20.36
N ALA A 234 -2.91 2.33 -19.46
CA ALA A 234 -2.10 2.37 -18.23
C ALA A 234 -0.57 2.42 -18.50
N LYS A 235 -0.15 2.48 -19.77
CA LYS A 235 1.22 2.25 -20.24
C LYS A 235 2.20 3.35 -19.85
N ASN A 236 3.35 2.92 -19.32
CA ASN A 236 4.65 3.56 -19.56
C ASN A 236 5.33 2.75 -20.68
N ASP A 237 5.93 3.41 -21.68
CA ASP A 237 6.26 2.78 -22.98
C ASP A 237 7.21 1.57 -22.90
N GLU A 238 7.96 1.41 -21.82
CA GLU A 238 8.85 0.26 -21.55
C GLU A 238 8.14 -1.00 -21.00
N PHE A 239 6.94 -0.90 -20.43
CA PHE A 239 6.34 -1.95 -19.58
C PHE A 239 5.56 -3.05 -20.35
N LEU A 240 5.19 -2.84 -21.62
CA LEU A 240 4.20 -3.68 -22.33
C LEU A 240 4.68 -4.31 -23.64
N SER A 241 5.97 -4.24 -24.00
CA SER A 241 6.45 -4.90 -25.23
C SER A 241 6.29 -6.43 -25.20
N GLU A 242 5.96 -7.03 -24.05
CA GLU A 242 5.99 -8.48 -23.83
C GLU A 242 4.66 -9.09 -23.34
N VAL A 243 3.60 -8.30 -23.16
CA VAL A 243 2.32 -8.82 -22.65
C VAL A 243 1.53 -9.53 -23.75
N GLN A 244 1.33 -10.83 -23.58
CA GLN A 244 0.47 -11.65 -24.43
C GLN A 244 -0.88 -11.88 -23.75
N SER A 245 -1.89 -12.36 -24.47
CA SER A 245 -3.13 -12.86 -23.87
C SER A 245 -3.35 -14.30 -24.28
N ASP A 246 -3.75 -15.16 -23.34
CA ASP A 246 -4.18 -16.51 -23.68
C ASP A 246 -5.58 -16.51 -24.34
N HIS A 247 -6.01 -17.69 -24.80
CA HIS A 247 -7.31 -17.91 -25.44
C HIS A 247 -8.53 -17.63 -24.53
N LYS A 248 -8.32 -17.40 -23.23
CA LYS A 248 -9.34 -17.02 -22.24
C LYS A 248 -9.29 -15.53 -21.88
N GLY A 249 -8.45 -14.74 -22.56
CA GLY A 249 -8.27 -13.32 -22.29
C GLY A 249 -7.41 -13.01 -21.07
N ARG A 250 -6.72 -14.01 -20.49
CA ARG A 250 -5.78 -13.79 -19.37
C ARG A 250 -4.48 -13.22 -19.93
N LEU A 251 -4.01 -12.11 -19.38
CA LEU A 251 -2.74 -11.52 -19.79
C LEU A 251 -1.57 -12.33 -19.22
N LEU A 252 -0.64 -12.72 -20.11
CA LEU A 252 0.56 -13.49 -19.85
C LEU A 252 1.79 -12.58 -19.91
N SER A 253 2.53 -12.59 -18.79
CA SER A 253 3.88 -12.05 -18.50
C SER A 253 4.25 -10.60 -18.89
N LEU A 254 4.98 -9.93 -18.00
CA LEU A 254 5.59 -8.59 -18.14
C LEU A 254 7.10 -8.61 -18.46
N GLY A 255 7.64 -9.69 -19.03
CA GLY A 255 9.10 -9.84 -19.16
C GLY A 255 9.86 -10.04 -17.85
N MET A 256 9.18 -9.97 -16.71
CA MET A 256 9.70 -10.39 -15.41
C MET A 256 9.10 -11.76 -15.06
N GLU A 257 9.88 -12.84 -15.22
CA GLU A 257 9.43 -14.19 -14.84
C GLU A 257 9.30 -14.37 -13.33
N ARG A 258 10.03 -13.55 -12.55
CA ARG A 258 10.11 -13.62 -11.10
C ARG A 258 10.07 -12.21 -10.53
N ILE A 259 9.17 -11.99 -9.57
CA ILE A 259 9.02 -10.69 -8.90
C ILE A 259 9.04 -10.87 -7.39
N ARG A 260 9.29 -9.77 -6.67
CA ARG A 260 9.24 -9.73 -5.21
C ARG A 260 7.94 -9.09 -4.75
N VAL A 261 7.22 -9.79 -3.89
CA VAL A 261 5.96 -9.31 -3.33
C VAL A 261 6.03 -9.35 -1.81
N CYS A 262 5.71 -8.23 -1.19
CA CYS A 262 5.54 -8.13 0.25
C CYS A 262 4.16 -8.66 0.65
N LEU A 263 4.16 -9.75 1.42
CA LEU A 263 3.03 -10.27 2.15
C LEU A 263 2.93 -9.58 3.50
N HIS A 264 1.69 -9.34 3.93
CA HIS A 264 1.38 -8.80 5.25
C HIS A 264 0.64 -9.89 6.03
N SER A 265 1.12 -10.20 7.24
CA SER A 265 0.68 -11.28 8.13
C SER A 265 -0.81 -11.31 8.48
N HIS A 266 -1.54 -10.24 8.19
CA HIS A 266 -2.85 -9.99 8.75
C HIS A 266 -3.99 -10.15 7.74
N MET A 267 -3.79 -10.72 6.56
CA MET A 267 -4.88 -11.00 5.63
C MET A 267 -5.86 -12.06 6.19
N VAL A 268 -7.07 -11.68 6.58
CA VAL A 268 -8.20 -12.53 6.98
C VAL A 268 -9.31 -12.51 5.93
N ARG A 269 -9.90 -13.67 5.71
CA ARG A 269 -10.99 -13.86 4.76
C ARG A 269 -12.32 -13.29 5.27
N ARG A 270 -12.92 -12.34 4.54
CA ARG A 270 -14.34 -11.93 4.73
C ARG A 270 -15.03 -11.75 3.37
N GLY A 271 -16.22 -12.32 3.23
CA GLY A 271 -17.09 -12.05 2.07
C GLY A 271 -16.53 -12.46 0.70
N GLY A 272 -15.67 -13.49 0.63
CA GLY A 272 -15.10 -13.98 -0.64
C GLY A 272 -13.75 -13.36 -1.02
N GLY A 273 -13.26 -12.34 -0.29
CA GLY A 273 -11.92 -11.77 -0.43
C GLY A 273 -11.10 -11.89 0.86
N TRP A 274 -9.80 -11.68 0.76
CA TRP A 274 -8.90 -11.53 1.91
C TRP A 274 -8.70 -10.04 2.21
N MET A 275 -8.84 -9.64 3.47
CA MET A 275 -8.68 -8.27 3.97
C MET A 275 -7.66 -8.28 5.09
N LEU A 276 -6.86 -7.23 5.28
CA LEU A 276 -5.99 -7.11 6.45
C LEU A 276 -6.85 -7.08 7.75
N VAL A 277 -6.37 -7.59 8.90
CA VAL A 277 -7.03 -7.60 10.22
C VAL A 277 -6.00 -7.62 11.36
N ASP A 278 -6.20 -6.74 12.33
CA ASP A 278 -5.47 -6.59 13.58
C ASP A 278 -5.11 -7.89 14.30
N ASP A 279 -3.82 -8.06 14.60
CA ASP A 279 -3.37 -8.59 15.89
C ASP A 279 -1.99 -7.98 16.21
N GLU A 280 -1.64 -7.88 17.50
CA GLU A 280 -0.33 -7.44 17.96
C GLU A 280 0.76 -8.41 17.49
N GLY A 281 1.36 -8.16 16.32
CA GLY A 281 2.39 -9.05 15.77
C GLY A 281 2.66 -8.90 14.28
N TRP A 282 2.68 -7.67 13.75
CA TRP A 282 2.97 -7.40 12.34
C TRP A 282 4.29 -8.04 11.91
N SER A 283 4.20 -9.11 11.12
CA SER A 283 5.32 -9.64 10.33
C SER A 283 5.05 -9.44 8.85
N ASN A 284 6.00 -8.79 8.18
CA ASN A 284 6.00 -8.65 6.74
C ASN A 284 7.03 -9.61 6.18
N GLU A 285 6.68 -10.27 5.09
CA GLU A 285 7.58 -11.20 4.43
C GLU A 285 7.66 -10.90 2.93
N ILE A 286 8.86 -10.86 2.39
CA ILE A 286 9.08 -10.68 0.95
C ILE A 286 9.22 -12.06 0.33
N VAL A 287 8.22 -12.44 -0.47
CA VAL A 287 8.23 -13.71 -1.19
C VAL A 287 8.60 -13.49 -2.66
N LEU A 288 9.14 -14.54 -3.26
CA LEU A 288 9.38 -14.60 -4.69
C LEU A 288 8.17 -15.23 -5.37
N VAL A 289 7.70 -14.59 -6.43
CA VAL A 289 6.49 -14.97 -7.14
C VAL A 289 6.82 -15.20 -8.60
N HIS A 290 6.33 -16.30 -9.15
CA HIS A 290 6.31 -16.51 -10.58
C HIS A 290 5.15 -15.72 -11.18
N ALA A 291 5.46 -14.66 -11.91
CA ALA A 291 4.44 -13.79 -12.46
C ALA A 291 3.72 -14.48 -13.62
N LEU A 292 2.40 -14.58 -13.51
CA LEU A 292 1.54 -15.08 -14.59
C LEU A 292 0.96 -13.92 -15.41
N SER A 293 0.83 -12.75 -14.80
CA SER A 293 0.36 -11.50 -15.43
C SER A 293 1.05 -10.29 -14.79
N PRO A 294 0.69 -9.04 -15.20
CA PRO A 294 1.23 -7.85 -14.59
C PRO A 294 1.02 -7.66 -13.10
N CYS A 295 -0.03 -8.27 -12.57
CA CYS A 295 -0.44 -8.06 -11.18
C CYS A 295 -0.76 -9.37 -10.44
N HIS A 296 -0.66 -10.56 -11.05
CA HIS A 296 -0.91 -11.83 -10.34
C HIS A 296 0.05 -12.96 -10.73
N GLY A 297 0.22 -13.93 -9.82
CA GLY A 297 1.23 -14.98 -9.95
C GLY A 297 1.24 -15.94 -8.75
N ARG A 298 2.08 -16.98 -8.82
CA ARG A 298 2.17 -18.03 -7.79
C ARG A 298 3.42 -17.89 -6.91
N ILE A 299 3.27 -18.10 -5.61
CA ILE A 299 4.38 -18.06 -4.65
C ILE A 299 5.33 -19.24 -4.89
N LEU A 300 6.64 -18.97 -5.00
CA LEU A 300 7.65 -19.95 -5.38
C LEU A 300 8.28 -20.70 -4.20
N HIS A 301 8.15 -20.20 -2.97
CA HIS A 301 8.69 -20.85 -1.79
C HIS A 301 7.78 -20.65 -0.58
N PRO A 302 7.80 -21.56 0.39
CA PRO A 302 7.06 -21.38 1.63
C PRO A 302 7.55 -20.16 2.39
N CYS A 303 6.61 -19.46 3.01
CA CYS A 303 6.91 -18.35 3.88
C CYS A 303 7.74 -18.83 5.09
N GLN A 304 8.63 -18.02 5.62
CA GLN A 304 9.36 -18.29 6.86
C GLN A 304 8.43 -18.17 8.06
N SER A 305 7.49 -17.23 7.98
CA SER A 305 6.48 -16.98 9.00
C SER A 305 5.15 -17.68 8.67
N GLN A 306 4.23 -17.71 9.63
CA GLN A 306 2.84 -18.11 9.37
C GLN A 306 2.14 -16.94 8.69
N GLN A 307 2.24 -16.89 7.36
CA GLN A 307 1.55 -15.90 6.53
C GLN A 307 0.21 -16.47 6.03
N PRO A 308 -0.80 -15.63 5.80
CA PRO A 308 -2.08 -16.06 5.19
C PRO A 308 -1.95 -16.55 3.75
N ALA A 309 -0.94 -16.06 3.03
CA ALA A 309 -0.52 -16.57 1.73
C ALA A 309 0.75 -17.39 1.92
N ASP A 310 0.83 -18.58 1.35
CA ASP A 310 2.00 -19.45 1.45
C ASP A 310 2.31 -20.13 0.09
N PHE A 311 3.27 -21.04 0.08
CA PHE A 311 3.74 -21.74 -1.12
C PHE A 311 2.61 -22.19 -2.06
N ASP A 312 2.80 -21.94 -3.35
CA ASP A 312 1.89 -22.26 -4.46
C ASP A 312 0.55 -21.49 -4.48
N ASP A 313 0.26 -20.65 -3.48
CA ASP A 313 -0.90 -19.77 -3.52
C ASP A 313 -0.82 -18.80 -4.69
N LEU A 314 -1.96 -18.60 -5.36
CA LEU A 314 -2.13 -17.59 -6.40
C LEU A 314 -2.47 -16.26 -5.72
N ILE A 315 -1.59 -15.27 -5.88
CA ILE A 315 -1.76 -13.94 -5.28
C ILE A 315 -1.89 -12.86 -6.35
N ILE A 316 -2.48 -11.74 -5.97
CA ILE A 316 -2.52 -10.49 -6.74
C ILE A 316 -1.82 -9.37 -5.95
N TRP A 317 -1.13 -8.47 -6.64
CA TRP A 317 -0.37 -7.34 -6.08
C TRP A 317 -0.68 -6.03 -6.82
N ASP A 318 -0.36 -4.90 -6.18
CA ASP A 318 -0.30 -3.59 -6.84
C ASP A 318 1.00 -3.52 -7.64
N PRO A 319 0.96 -3.34 -8.97
CA PRO A 319 2.18 -3.24 -9.76
C PRO A 319 2.98 -1.95 -9.51
N GLN A 320 2.45 -1.01 -8.71
CA GLN A 320 3.19 0.16 -8.26
C GLN A 320 4.22 -0.28 -7.19
N PRO A 321 5.54 -0.12 -7.43
CA PRO A 321 6.54 -0.50 -6.44
C PRO A 321 6.40 0.31 -5.17
N ILE A 322 6.48 -0.36 -4.02
CA ILE A 322 6.56 0.29 -2.70
C ILE A 322 8.01 0.55 -2.28
N GLN A 323 8.96 -0.18 -2.86
CA GLN A 323 10.38 -0.06 -2.56
C GLN A 323 11.22 -0.63 -3.72
N PHE A 324 12.46 -0.17 -3.83
CA PHE A 324 13.50 -0.81 -4.63
C PHE A 324 14.63 -1.30 -3.71
N VAL A 325 15.19 -2.47 -4.03
CA VAL A 325 16.33 -3.05 -3.32
C VAL A 325 17.46 -3.35 -4.29
N ASP A 326 18.70 -3.07 -3.87
CA ASP A 326 19.89 -3.46 -4.62
C ASP A 326 20.17 -4.95 -4.40
N LEU A 327 20.20 -5.71 -5.49
CA LEU A 327 20.60 -7.11 -5.50
C LEU A 327 21.66 -7.28 -6.59
N SER A 328 22.89 -7.52 -6.16
CA SER A 328 24.01 -7.75 -7.07
C SER A 328 24.22 -6.63 -8.09
N GLY A 329 23.92 -5.37 -7.73
CA GLY A 329 24.05 -4.20 -8.60
C GLY A 329 22.82 -3.89 -9.44
N GLU A 330 21.74 -4.67 -9.30
CA GLU A 330 20.47 -4.43 -9.97
C GLU A 330 19.43 -3.89 -8.99
N GLN A 331 18.70 -2.84 -9.38
CA GLN A 331 17.58 -2.30 -8.62
C GLN A 331 16.32 -3.13 -8.89
N VAL A 332 15.93 -3.95 -7.92
CA VAL A 332 14.76 -4.83 -8.04
C VAL A 332 13.58 -4.24 -7.27
N PRO A 333 12.40 -4.08 -7.89
CA PRO A 333 11.22 -3.56 -7.22
C PRO A 333 10.61 -4.59 -6.26
N ILE A 334 10.02 -4.09 -5.18
CA ILE A 334 9.15 -4.84 -4.28
C ILE A 334 7.74 -4.29 -4.46
N MET A 335 6.80 -5.20 -4.75
CA MET A 335 5.38 -4.90 -4.91
C MET A 335 4.60 -5.21 -3.63
N ARG A 336 3.43 -4.59 -3.47
CA ARG A 336 2.54 -4.84 -2.33
C ARG A 336 1.50 -5.91 -2.69
N ALA A 337 1.41 -7.00 -1.92
CA ALA A 337 0.30 -7.94 -2.05
C ALA A 337 -1.05 -7.26 -1.75
N LEU A 338 -2.06 -7.58 -2.55
CA LEU A 338 -3.43 -7.10 -2.37
C LEU A 338 -4.34 -8.22 -1.87
N ALA A 339 -4.28 -9.41 -2.46
CA ALA A 339 -5.12 -10.55 -2.08
C ALA A 339 -4.51 -11.90 -2.47
N VAL A 340 -4.94 -12.96 -1.80
CA VAL A 340 -4.81 -14.33 -2.31
C VAL A 340 -6.06 -14.64 -3.13
N LEU A 341 -5.90 -14.90 -4.42
CA LEU A 341 -7.01 -15.19 -5.33
C LEU A 341 -7.48 -16.64 -5.18
N GLU A 342 -6.52 -17.57 -5.05
CA GLU A 342 -6.78 -18.99 -4.97
C GLU A 342 -5.70 -19.63 -4.09
N SER A 343 -6.10 -20.53 -3.20
CA SER A 343 -5.11 -21.31 -2.47
C SER A 343 -4.47 -22.35 -3.40
N GLY A 344 -3.16 -22.54 -3.28
CA GLY A 344 -2.40 -23.50 -4.06
C GLY A 344 -2.84 -24.94 -3.82
N ASP A 345 -2.31 -25.84 -4.65
CA ASP A 345 -2.58 -27.27 -4.54
C ASP A 345 -1.67 -27.96 -3.51
N ALA A 346 -0.79 -27.20 -2.87
CA ALA A 346 0.07 -27.67 -1.79
C ALA A 346 -0.59 -27.53 -0.41
N VAL A 347 -0.16 -28.40 0.51
CA VAL A 347 -0.29 -28.25 1.95
C VAL A 347 1.10 -27.96 2.48
N VAL A 348 1.19 -26.92 3.32
CA VAL A 348 2.43 -26.49 3.94
C VAL A 348 2.30 -26.66 5.45
N LYS A 349 3.26 -27.34 6.09
CA LYS A 349 3.30 -27.44 7.55
C LYS A 349 4.71 -27.22 8.12
N PRO A 350 4.82 -26.54 9.27
CA PRO A 350 6.05 -26.56 10.05
C PRO A 350 6.46 -28.00 10.37
N TYR A 351 7.74 -28.30 10.20
CA TYR A 351 8.30 -29.63 10.43
C TYR A 351 9.58 -29.50 11.29
N PRO A 352 9.55 -29.99 12.55
CA PRO A 352 10.63 -29.77 13.52
C PRO A 352 11.70 -30.85 13.36
N LYS A 353 12.75 -30.55 12.60
CA LYS A 353 13.94 -31.41 12.44
C LYS A 353 15.21 -30.57 12.32
N PRO A 354 16.37 -31.09 12.75
CA PRO A 354 17.63 -30.37 12.67
C PRO A 354 17.95 -29.90 11.25
N ARG A 355 18.60 -28.75 11.16
CA ARG A 355 19.05 -28.18 9.89
C ARG A 355 19.99 -29.17 9.19
N LEU A 356 19.71 -29.46 7.92
CA LEU A 356 20.57 -30.26 7.04
C LEU A 356 21.56 -29.33 6.33
N GLU A 357 22.76 -29.82 6.02
CA GLU A 357 23.65 -29.13 5.08
C GLU A 357 23.02 -29.09 3.67
N GLU A 358 23.37 -28.11 2.84
CA GLU A 358 22.72 -27.90 1.53
C GLU A 358 22.75 -29.17 0.65
N SER A 359 23.89 -29.83 0.58
CA SER A 359 24.04 -31.10 -0.17
C SER A 359 23.21 -32.26 0.41
N GLU A 360 22.95 -32.25 1.72
CA GLU A 360 22.14 -33.27 2.39
C GLU A 360 20.65 -33.01 2.19
N LEU A 361 20.25 -31.74 2.23
CA LEU A 361 18.89 -31.29 1.93
C LEU A 361 18.49 -31.65 0.51
N ASP A 362 19.38 -31.37 -0.46
CA ASP A 362 19.15 -31.75 -1.85
C ASP A 362 18.98 -33.26 -1.96
N ARG A 363 19.91 -34.04 -1.42
CA ARG A 363 19.83 -35.50 -1.43
C ARG A 363 18.54 -35.99 -0.77
N PHE A 364 18.15 -35.41 0.37
CA PHE A 364 16.94 -35.76 1.09
C PHE A 364 15.69 -35.51 0.24
N ASN A 365 15.55 -34.32 -0.36
CA ASN A 365 14.44 -33.97 -1.24
C ASN A 365 14.33 -34.88 -2.45
N HIS A 366 15.45 -35.33 -3.03
CA HIS A 366 15.44 -36.31 -4.12
C HIS A 366 14.96 -37.71 -3.70
N THR A 367 14.91 -38.03 -2.41
CA THR A 367 14.32 -39.30 -1.91
C THR A 367 12.82 -39.22 -1.66
N LEU A 368 12.24 -38.03 -1.69
CA LEU A 368 10.82 -37.83 -1.43
C LEU A 368 9.98 -38.08 -2.70
N PRO A 369 8.69 -38.44 -2.55
CA PRO A 369 7.79 -38.59 -3.69
C PRO A 369 7.65 -37.30 -4.50
N GLU A 370 7.25 -37.44 -5.76
CA GLU A 370 6.95 -36.29 -6.62
C GLU A 370 5.94 -35.35 -5.96
N GLY A 371 6.23 -34.05 -5.99
CA GLY A 371 5.41 -33.00 -5.37
C GLY A 371 5.60 -32.85 -3.86
N VAL A 372 6.30 -33.77 -3.19
CA VAL A 372 6.68 -33.63 -1.77
C VAL A 372 8.08 -33.07 -1.68
N PHE A 373 8.26 -31.98 -0.95
CA PHE A 373 9.58 -31.43 -0.67
C PHE A 373 9.63 -30.81 0.72
N PHE A 374 10.80 -30.88 1.32
CA PHE A 374 11.14 -30.20 2.55
C PHE A 374 11.89 -28.91 2.21
N TYR A 375 11.28 -27.79 2.58
CA TYR A 375 11.87 -26.46 2.48
C TYR A 375 12.59 -26.12 3.78
N GLN A 376 13.86 -25.74 3.65
CA GLN A 376 14.65 -25.22 4.76
C GLN A 376 14.97 -23.75 4.48
N GLY A 377 14.46 -22.86 5.32
CA GLY A 377 14.69 -21.43 5.18
C GLY A 377 16.16 -21.02 5.29
N PRO A 378 16.54 -19.82 4.82
CA PRO A 378 17.88 -19.28 5.00
C PRO A 378 18.20 -19.10 6.49
N GLU A 379 19.49 -19.17 6.83
CA GLU A 379 19.94 -18.93 8.20
C GLU A 379 19.83 -17.42 8.52
N THR A 380 19.08 -17.08 9.58
CA THR A 380 18.93 -15.69 10.04
C THR A 380 19.11 -15.59 11.55
N SER A 381 19.41 -14.39 12.05
CA SER A 381 19.57 -14.12 13.48
C SER A 381 18.30 -14.37 14.31
N PHE A 382 17.13 -14.46 13.67
CA PHE A 382 15.82 -14.62 14.32
C PHE A 382 15.29 -16.06 14.26
N THR A 383 15.80 -16.89 13.34
CA THR A 383 15.37 -18.28 13.12
C THR A 383 16.40 -19.26 13.68
N GLN A 384 16.79 -19.10 14.94
CA GLN A 384 17.73 -20.01 15.63
C GLN A 384 17.13 -21.39 15.96
N GLU A 385 15.83 -21.59 15.70
CA GLU A 385 15.16 -22.85 15.96
C GLU A 385 15.12 -23.72 14.70
N ASN A 386 15.51 -24.99 14.86
CA ASN A 386 15.58 -26.05 13.84
C ASN A 386 14.20 -26.38 13.22
N HIS A 387 13.69 -25.49 12.37
CA HIS A 387 12.39 -25.66 11.71
C HIS A 387 12.51 -25.44 10.20
N GLY A 388 12.02 -26.42 9.44
CA GLY A 388 11.71 -26.26 8.03
C GLY A 388 10.21 -26.40 7.79
N LYS A 389 9.77 -26.25 6.55
CA LYS A 389 8.38 -26.47 6.14
C LYS A 389 8.31 -27.66 5.20
N LEU A 390 7.45 -28.62 5.53
CA LEU A 390 7.15 -29.72 4.63
C LEU A 390 5.99 -29.30 3.72
N CYS A 391 6.16 -29.51 2.42
CA CYS A 391 5.20 -29.14 1.40
C CYS A 391 4.83 -30.38 0.60
N TRP A 392 3.54 -30.59 0.35
CA TRP A 392 3.06 -31.75 -0.42
C TRP A 392 1.72 -31.48 -1.10
N PRO A 393 1.30 -32.24 -2.13
CA PRO A 393 0.02 -32.04 -2.80
C PRO A 393 -1.16 -32.36 -1.87
N ARG A 394 -2.22 -31.57 -1.93
CA ARG A 394 -3.47 -31.76 -1.14
C ARG A 394 -4.14 -33.12 -1.33
N SER A 395 -3.87 -33.78 -2.46
CA SER A 395 -4.34 -35.14 -2.75
C SER A 395 -3.70 -36.21 -1.85
N MET A 396 -2.57 -35.93 -1.21
CA MET A 396 -1.88 -36.87 -0.32
C MET A 396 -2.29 -36.67 1.15
N SER A 397 -2.41 -37.79 1.87
CA SER A 397 -2.73 -37.76 3.30
C SER A 397 -1.55 -37.23 4.13
N ALA A 398 -1.84 -36.31 5.06
CA ALA A 398 -0.82 -35.73 5.93
C ALA A 398 -0.09 -36.80 6.75
N GLN A 399 -0.81 -37.82 7.24
CA GLN A 399 -0.22 -38.90 8.03
C GLN A 399 0.77 -39.73 7.20
N SER A 400 0.39 -40.10 5.97
CA SER A 400 1.27 -40.87 5.07
C SER A 400 2.54 -40.09 4.71
N VAL A 401 2.40 -38.81 4.42
CA VAL A 401 3.53 -37.94 4.08
C VAL A 401 4.47 -37.78 5.28
N VAL A 402 3.95 -37.47 6.47
CA VAL A 402 4.78 -37.30 7.67
C VAL A 402 5.50 -38.60 8.03
N SER A 403 4.82 -39.74 8.05
CA SER A 403 5.47 -41.03 8.39
C SER A 403 6.58 -41.39 7.40
N LEU A 404 6.37 -41.16 6.10
CA LEU A 404 7.39 -41.42 5.09
C LEU A 404 8.60 -40.49 5.25
N VAL A 405 8.36 -39.20 5.48
CA VAL A 405 9.42 -38.21 5.67
C VAL A 405 10.21 -38.51 6.93
N GLU A 406 9.57 -38.94 8.01
CA GLU A 406 10.25 -39.39 9.23
C GLU A 406 11.13 -40.63 9.00
N GLU A 407 10.62 -41.65 8.29
CA GLU A 407 11.39 -42.83 7.91
C GLU A 407 12.65 -42.47 7.12
N ARG A 408 12.49 -41.68 6.05
CA ARG A 408 13.61 -41.23 5.21
C ARG A 408 14.61 -40.35 5.95
N TYR A 409 14.12 -39.51 6.85
CA TYR A 409 14.98 -38.63 7.64
C TYR A 409 15.81 -39.44 8.64
N THR A 410 15.24 -40.48 9.27
CA THR A 410 15.98 -41.39 10.14
C THR A 410 17.02 -42.21 9.37
N GLU A 411 16.71 -42.68 8.16
CA GLU A 411 17.69 -43.37 7.30
C GLU A 411 18.89 -42.47 6.94
N LEU A 412 18.65 -41.17 6.77
CA LEU A 412 19.69 -40.19 6.48
C LEU A 412 20.62 -39.99 7.69
N LEU A 413 20.07 -39.89 8.91
CA LEU A 413 20.84 -39.66 10.14
C LEU A 413 21.63 -40.88 10.64
N LEU A 414 21.26 -42.09 10.22
CA LEU A 414 21.94 -43.34 10.61
C LEU A 414 23.11 -43.70 9.68
N LYS A 415 23.31 -42.95 8.60
CA LYS A 415 24.44 -43.07 7.67
C LYS A 415 25.45 -41.96 7.93
#